data_AF-K9F9L9-F1
#
_entry.id   AF-K9F9L9-F1
#
_cell.length_a   1.000
_cell.length_b   1.000
_cell.length_c   1.000
_cell.angle_alpha   90.00
_cell.angle_beta   90.00
_cell.angle_gamma   90.00
#
_symmetry.space_group_name_H-M   'P 1'
#
loop_
_entity.id
_entity.type
_entity.pdbx_description
1 polymer ?
#
loop_
_entity_poly.entity_id
_entity_poly.type
_entity_poly.pdbx_seq_one_letter_code
_entity_poly.pdbx_strand_id
1 'polypeptide(L)'
;MVLIVFSRHRISWSRATALFLPLPTWVPAVATLLSPITVLTLIATQILSARVNNETARNYRWTTISSILDQVQTVISIIVATVALVYLFPDRILSCNLNEQWQEFFQSKNSQAIRSIQDEFRCCGLRSLHDRAWPFKDRNHGENACELQLGYRRSCSAPWREHQQLTSWMVFAAVVFVFAAKVGFTSCQLPQ
;
A
#
# COMPACT_ATOMS: atom_id res chain seq x y z
N MET A 1 8.22 4.96 18.00
CA MET A 1 7.47 5.33 16.78
C MET A 1 7.46 4.20 15.74
N VAL A 2 8.63 3.67 15.34
CA VAL A 2 8.78 2.55 14.39
C VAL A 2 8.04 1.26 14.81
N LEU A 3 8.06 0.89 16.10
CA LEU A 3 7.33 -0.28 16.60
C LEU A 3 5.80 -0.11 16.61
N ILE A 4 5.29 1.12 16.69
CA ILE A 4 3.86 1.44 16.60
C ILE A 4 3.40 1.32 15.14
N VAL A 5 4.27 1.65 14.20
CA VAL A 5 4.06 1.42 12.76
C VAL A 5 3.95 -0.09 12.51
N PHE A 6 4.92 -0.92 12.93
CA PHE A 6 4.88 -2.37 12.72
C PHE A 6 3.66 -3.09 13.34
N SER A 7 3.25 -2.71 14.54
CA SER A 7 2.11 -3.32 15.24
C SER A 7 0.76 -2.92 14.64
N ARG A 8 0.58 -1.65 14.23
CA ARG A 8 -0.59 -1.25 13.42
C ARG A 8 -0.53 -1.80 11.99
N HIS A 9 0.65 -2.13 11.46
CA HIS A 9 0.85 -2.63 10.11
C HIS A 9 0.42 -4.10 9.91
N ARG A 10 0.52 -4.97 10.92
CA ARG A 10 -0.06 -6.33 10.81
C ARG A 10 -1.59 -6.29 10.66
N ILE A 11 -2.23 -5.35 11.33
CA ILE A 11 -3.69 -5.13 11.26
C ILE A 11 -4.06 -4.44 9.94
N SER A 12 -3.21 -3.52 9.45
CA SER A 12 -3.40 -2.89 8.14
C SER A 12 -3.19 -3.86 6.98
N TRP A 13 -2.29 -4.84 7.09
CA TRP A 13 -2.03 -5.83 6.04
C TRP A 13 -3.20 -6.81 5.90
N SER A 14 -3.75 -7.30 7.02
CA SER A 14 -4.95 -8.14 7.00
C SER A 14 -6.16 -7.37 6.45
N ARG A 15 -6.30 -6.08 6.79
CA ARG A 15 -7.38 -5.24 6.26
C ARG A 15 -7.19 -4.86 4.79
N ALA A 16 -5.98 -4.51 4.35
CA ALA A 16 -5.72 -4.16 2.95
C ALA A 16 -5.86 -5.36 2.00
N THR A 17 -5.48 -6.56 2.43
CA THR A 17 -5.78 -7.81 1.69
C THR A 17 -7.26 -8.20 1.77
N ALA A 18 -7.94 -7.94 2.90
CA ALA A 18 -9.37 -8.21 3.04
C ALA A 18 -10.28 -7.22 2.29
N LEU A 19 -9.80 -6.01 2.02
CA LEU A 19 -10.55 -4.96 1.30
C LEU A 19 -10.21 -4.86 -0.18
N PHE A 20 -9.31 -5.72 -0.68
CA PHE A 20 -8.93 -5.84 -2.09
C PHE A 20 -8.80 -4.49 -2.80
N LEU A 21 -8.03 -3.56 -2.22
CA LEU A 21 -7.84 -2.27 -2.86
C LEU A 21 -7.19 -2.50 -4.23
N PRO A 22 -7.53 -1.72 -5.28
CA PRO A 22 -6.90 -1.83 -6.60
C PRO A 22 -5.45 -1.35 -6.64
N LEU A 23 -4.85 -1.13 -5.46
CA LEU A 23 -3.43 -1.01 -5.29
C LEU A 23 -2.82 -2.42 -5.42
N PRO A 24 -1.82 -2.62 -6.29
CA PRO A 24 -1.13 -3.88 -6.35
C PRO A 24 -0.61 -4.24 -4.95
N THR A 25 -0.89 -5.46 -4.49
CA THR A 25 -0.54 -5.91 -3.12
C THR A 25 0.95 -5.79 -2.80
N TRP A 26 1.80 -5.73 -3.84
CA TRP A 26 3.24 -5.52 -3.70
C TRP A 26 3.63 -4.09 -3.33
N VAL A 27 2.83 -3.06 -3.64
CA VAL A 27 3.16 -1.65 -3.38
C VAL A 27 3.31 -1.35 -1.88
N PRO A 28 2.32 -1.63 -1.02
CA PRO A 28 2.48 -1.48 0.43
C PRO A 28 3.50 -2.46 1.02
N ALA A 29 3.63 -3.67 0.45
CA ALA A 29 4.64 -4.65 0.90
C ALA A 29 6.06 -4.14 0.69
N VAL A 30 6.35 -3.62 -0.50
CA VAL A 30 7.65 -3.07 -0.87
C VAL A 30 7.92 -1.79 -0.07
N ALA A 31 6.95 -0.88 0.07
CA ALA A 31 7.08 0.32 0.91
C ALA A 31 7.42 -0.02 2.38
N THR A 32 6.86 -1.11 2.91
CA THR A 32 7.14 -1.57 4.27
C THR A 32 8.56 -2.12 4.41
N LEU A 33 9.05 -2.84 3.40
CA LEU A 33 10.41 -3.40 3.37
C LEU A 33 11.47 -2.31 3.11
N LEU A 34 11.11 -1.26 2.38
CA LEU A 34 12.00 -0.14 2.06
C LEU A 34 12.58 0.51 3.32
N SER A 35 11.75 0.79 4.32
CA SER A 35 12.15 1.47 5.57
C SER A 35 13.26 0.74 6.36
N PRO A 36 13.09 -0.54 6.80
CA PRO A 36 14.11 -1.23 7.55
C PRO A 36 15.39 -1.46 6.74
N ILE A 37 15.27 -1.69 5.42
CA ILE A 37 16.42 -1.87 4.53
C ILE A 37 17.28 -0.61 4.51
N THR A 38 16.69 0.57 4.32
CA THR A 38 17.44 1.84 4.34
C THR A 38 18.16 2.10 5.66
N VAL A 39 17.53 1.77 6.80
CA VAL A 39 18.16 1.96 8.12
C VAL A 39 19.33 0.98 8.30
N LEU A 40 19.15 -0.29 7.92
CA LEU A 40 20.21 -1.30 7.97
C LEU A 40 21.41 -0.93 7.08
N THR A 41 21.17 -0.44 5.87
CA THR A 41 22.25 -0.04 4.96
C THR A 41 23.01 1.19 5.48
N LEU A 42 22.31 2.15 6.10
CA LEU A 42 22.93 3.32 6.73
C LEU A 42 23.78 2.94 7.95
N ILE A 43 23.28 2.06 8.82
CA ILE A 43 24.03 1.59 9.99
C ILE A 43 25.25 0.75 9.55
N ALA A 44 25.07 -0.13 8.57
CA ALA A 44 26.15 -0.97 8.06
C ALA A 44 27.27 -0.12 7.45
N THR A 45 26.94 0.92 6.67
CA THR A 45 27.92 1.83 6.09
C THR A 45 28.65 2.66 7.16
N GLN A 46 27.96 3.13 8.20
CA GLN A 46 28.61 3.80 9.34
C GLN A 46 29.60 2.89 10.07
N ILE A 47 29.17 1.68 10.46
CA ILE A 47 30.02 0.72 11.18
C ILE A 47 31.22 0.33 10.31
N LEU A 48 31.00 0.01 9.02
CA LEU A 48 32.11 -0.31 8.12
C LEU A 48 33.07 0.87 7.96
N SER A 49 32.58 2.09 7.71
CA SER A 49 33.45 3.27 7.56
C SER A 49 34.32 3.51 8.81
N ALA A 50 33.79 3.28 10.01
CA ALA A 50 34.55 3.38 11.26
C ALA A 50 35.58 2.25 11.46
N ARG A 51 35.42 1.09 10.80
CA ARG A 51 36.34 -0.06 10.90
C ARG A 51 37.39 -0.11 9.79
N VAL A 52 37.25 0.72 8.75
CA VAL A 52 38.10 0.70 7.55
C VAL A 52 39.41 1.47 7.80
N ASN A 53 40.29 0.85 8.58
CA ASN A 53 41.70 1.22 8.66
C ASN A 53 42.65 0.15 8.10
N ASN A 54 42.19 -1.03 7.64
CA ASN A 54 43.16 -2.13 7.39
C ASN A 54 42.94 -3.17 6.26
N GLU A 55 41.90 -3.15 5.41
CA GLU A 55 41.79 -4.17 4.33
C GLU A 55 41.18 -3.68 3.00
N THR A 56 42.03 -3.33 2.04
CA THR A 56 41.69 -2.66 0.77
C THR A 56 40.85 -3.48 -0.22
N ALA A 57 41.07 -4.80 -0.37
CA ALA A 57 40.37 -5.61 -1.38
C ALA A 57 38.92 -5.97 -0.99
N ARG A 58 38.68 -6.23 0.31
CA ARG A 58 37.34 -6.48 0.86
C ARG A 58 36.48 -5.21 0.76
N ASN A 59 37.09 -4.04 0.97
CA ASN A 59 36.40 -2.76 0.93
C ASN A 59 35.87 -2.41 -0.46
N TYR A 60 36.64 -2.63 -1.54
CA TYR A 60 36.18 -2.34 -2.91
C TYR A 60 34.94 -3.15 -3.32
N ARG A 61 34.88 -4.44 -2.94
CA ARG A 61 33.69 -5.28 -3.18
C ARG A 61 32.48 -4.80 -2.38
N TRP A 62 32.65 -4.44 -1.11
CA TRP A 62 31.57 -3.94 -0.26
C TRP A 62 31.05 -2.57 -0.71
N THR A 63 31.91 -1.65 -1.14
CA THR A 63 31.50 -0.34 -1.67
C THR A 63 30.74 -0.49 -2.98
N THR A 64 31.14 -1.43 -3.85
CA THR A 64 30.44 -1.70 -5.11
C THR A 64 29.06 -2.31 -4.86
N ILE A 65 28.96 -3.31 -3.99
CA ILE A 65 27.67 -3.96 -3.65
C ILE A 65 26.71 -2.97 -2.98
N SER A 66 27.20 -2.18 -2.03
CA SER A 66 26.35 -1.17 -1.35
C SER A 66 25.86 -0.09 -2.31
N SER A 67 26.69 0.36 -3.26
CA SER A 67 26.30 1.32 -4.29
C SER A 67 25.20 0.77 -5.21
N ILE A 68 25.32 -0.49 -5.66
CA ILE A 68 24.29 -1.14 -6.48
C ILE A 68 22.98 -1.28 -5.71
N LEU A 69 23.02 -1.76 -4.46
CA LEU A 69 21.83 -1.88 -3.62
C LEU A 69 21.15 -0.53 -3.38
N ASP A 70 21.93 0.53 -3.21
CA ASP A 70 21.43 1.89 -3.01
C ASP A 70 20.71 2.44 -4.26
N GLN A 71 21.27 2.20 -5.44
CA GLN A 71 20.64 2.56 -6.72
C GLN A 71 19.33 1.80 -6.93
N VAL A 72 19.34 0.49 -6.72
CA VAL A 72 18.13 -0.36 -6.82
C VAL A 72 17.05 0.12 -5.86
N GLN A 73 17.40 0.40 -4.61
CA GLN A 73 16.46 0.92 -3.61
C GLN A 73 15.84 2.25 -4.04
N THR A 74 16.63 3.13 -4.66
CA THR A 74 16.16 4.45 -5.13
C THR A 74 15.20 4.29 -6.30
N VAL A 75 15.52 3.44 -7.26
CA VAL A 75 14.63 3.13 -8.40
C VAL A 75 13.30 2.56 -7.92
N ILE A 76 13.35 1.59 -7.00
CA ILE A 76 12.13 1.00 -6.41
C ILE A 76 11.32 2.07 -5.66
N SER A 77 11.97 2.96 -4.90
CA SER A 77 11.30 4.06 -4.21
C SER A 77 10.56 4.98 -5.18
N ILE A 78 11.20 5.34 -6.30
CA ILE A 78 10.59 6.19 -7.34
C ILE A 78 9.38 5.50 -7.96
N ILE A 79 9.48 4.20 -8.27
CA ILE A 79 8.37 3.43 -8.82
C ILE A 79 7.20 3.43 -7.83
N VAL A 80 7.44 3.11 -6.56
CA VAL A 80 6.40 3.08 -5.52
C VAL A 80 5.79 4.46 -5.32
N ALA A 81 6.59 5.53 -5.29
CA ALA A 81 6.11 6.89 -5.16
C ALA A 81 5.24 7.30 -6.36
N THR A 82 5.68 6.98 -7.58
CA THR A 82 4.95 7.28 -8.82
C THR A 82 3.61 6.56 -8.84
N VAL A 83 3.61 5.27 -8.50
CA VAL A 83 2.38 4.49 -8.39
C VAL A 83 1.45 5.09 -7.33
N ALA A 84 1.95 5.35 -6.12
CA ALA A 84 1.15 5.97 -5.06
C ALA A 84 0.57 7.34 -5.49
N LEU A 85 1.34 8.12 -6.25
CA LEU A 85 0.92 9.42 -6.79
C LEU A 85 -0.22 9.29 -7.81
N VAL A 86 -0.18 8.29 -8.68
CA VAL A 86 -1.27 8.00 -9.64
C VAL A 86 -2.57 7.68 -8.91
N TYR A 87 -2.50 6.97 -7.79
CA TYR A 87 -3.69 6.66 -6.98
C TYR A 87 -4.13 7.82 -6.07
N LEU A 88 -3.28 8.82 -5.84
CA LEU A 88 -3.59 10.03 -5.08
C LEU A 88 -4.41 11.04 -5.88
N PHE A 89 -4.15 11.16 -7.19
CA PHE A 89 -4.87 12.06 -8.07
C PHE A 89 -5.89 11.27 -8.90
N PRO A 90 -7.15 11.15 -8.43
CA PRO A 90 -8.16 10.34 -9.08
C PRO A 90 -8.64 10.99 -10.38
N ASP A 91 -7.94 10.76 -11.48
CA ASP A 91 -8.54 10.91 -12.80
C ASP A 91 -9.61 9.82 -13.02
N ARG A 92 -10.39 9.92 -14.11
CA ARG A 92 -11.43 8.95 -14.48
C ARG A 92 -10.97 7.48 -14.41
N ILE A 93 -9.66 7.25 -14.57
CA ILE A 93 -8.96 5.96 -14.47
C ILE A 93 -9.21 5.25 -13.12
N LEU A 94 -9.21 5.98 -11.99
CA LEU A 94 -9.42 5.37 -10.66
C LEU A 94 -10.83 4.80 -10.51
N SER A 95 -11.83 5.50 -11.06
CA SER A 95 -13.23 5.08 -10.99
C SER A 95 -13.54 3.89 -11.89
N CYS A 96 -12.83 3.75 -13.02
CA CYS A 96 -12.95 2.59 -13.90
C CYS A 96 -12.36 1.34 -13.25
N ASN A 97 -11.16 1.43 -12.69
CA ASN A 97 -10.48 0.28 -12.08
C ASN A 97 -11.29 -0.28 -10.88
N LEU A 98 -11.81 0.61 -10.02
CA LEU A 98 -12.67 0.21 -8.90
C LEU A 98 -13.93 -0.57 -9.35
N ASN A 99 -14.50 -0.17 -10.49
CA ASN A 99 -15.67 -0.85 -11.06
C ASN A 99 -15.30 -2.21 -11.69
N GLU A 100 -14.19 -2.30 -12.41
CA GLU A 100 -13.70 -3.56 -12.99
C GLU A 100 -13.41 -4.58 -11.89
N GLN A 101 -12.71 -4.19 -10.83
CA GLN A 101 -12.37 -5.08 -9.74
C GLN A 101 -13.62 -5.58 -8.98
N TRP A 102 -14.58 -4.69 -8.70
CA TRP A 102 -15.86 -5.10 -8.12
C TRP A 102 -16.64 -6.04 -9.05
N GLN A 103 -16.59 -5.77 -10.36
CA GLN A 103 -17.23 -6.60 -11.37
C GLN A 103 -16.63 -8.01 -11.38
N GLU A 104 -15.31 -8.16 -11.24
CA GLU A 104 -14.64 -9.46 -11.13
C GLU A 104 -15.11 -10.23 -9.90
N PHE A 105 -15.22 -9.59 -8.72
CA PHE A 105 -15.75 -10.25 -7.52
C PHE A 105 -17.20 -10.69 -7.70
N PHE A 106 -18.00 -9.88 -8.37
CA PHE A 106 -19.40 -10.22 -8.63
C PHE A 106 -19.54 -11.36 -9.64
N GLN A 107 -18.76 -11.35 -10.72
CA GLN A 107 -18.76 -12.39 -11.74
C GLN A 107 -18.27 -13.73 -11.20
N SER A 108 -17.20 -13.70 -10.39
CA SER A 108 -16.68 -14.89 -9.70
C SER A 108 -17.53 -15.34 -8.51
N LYS A 109 -18.64 -14.63 -8.21
CA LYS A 109 -19.50 -14.86 -7.04
C LYS A 109 -18.70 -14.96 -5.74
N ASN A 110 -17.66 -14.13 -5.61
CA ASN A 110 -16.82 -14.06 -4.43
C ASN A 110 -17.58 -13.31 -3.31
N SER A 111 -18.43 -14.06 -2.61
CA SER A 111 -19.23 -13.56 -1.49
C SER A 111 -18.36 -13.03 -0.36
N GLN A 112 -17.21 -13.65 -0.11
CA GLN A 112 -16.29 -13.23 0.95
C GLN A 112 -15.73 -11.83 0.67
N ALA A 113 -15.27 -11.56 -0.55
CA ALA A 113 -14.70 -10.27 -0.92
C ALA A 113 -15.72 -9.12 -0.87
N ILE A 114 -16.91 -9.33 -1.45
CA ILE A 114 -17.96 -8.30 -1.45
C ILE A 114 -18.48 -8.08 -0.03
N ARG A 115 -18.70 -9.16 0.74
CA ARG A 115 -19.18 -9.05 2.12
C ARG A 115 -18.17 -8.35 3.03
N SER A 116 -16.86 -8.66 2.93
CA SER A 116 -15.84 -8.00 3.75
C SER A 116 -15.83 -6.49 3.52
N ILE A 117 -15.91 -6.06 2.26
CA ILE A 117 -15.97 -4.64 1.90
C ILE A 117 -17.25 -3.99 2.43
N GLN A 118 -18.41 -4.64 2.22
CA GLN A 118 -19.70 -4.14 2.70
C GLN A 118 -19.75 -4.02 4.22
N ASP A 119 -19.24 -5.01 4.95
CA ASP A 119 -19.23 -5.02 6.41
C ASP A 119 -18.24 -4.00 6.99
N GLU A 120 -17.05 -3.84 6.41
CA GLU A 120 -16.07 -2.85 6.86
C GLU A 120 -16.61 -1.43 6.69
N PHE A 121 -17.21 -1.11 5.55
CA PHE A 121 -17.69 0.25 5.25
C PHE A 121 -19.16 0.48 5.59
N ARG A 122 -19.85 -0.52 6.14
CA ARG A 122 -21.29 -0.51 6.41
C ARG A 122 -22.08 0.04 5.22
N CYS A 123 -21.89 -0.56 4.06
CA CYS A 123 -22.45 -0.13 2.78
C CYS A 123 -23.04 -1.32 2.01
N CYS A 124 -23.89 -1.02 1.02
CA CYS A 124 -24.48 -2.00 0.11
C CYS A 124 -24.22 -1.59 -1.33
N GLY A 125 -23.71 -2.53 -2.13
CA GLY A 125 -23.48 -2.37 -3.56
C GLY A 125 -22.48 -1.27 -3.93
N LEU A 126 -21.96 -1.31 -5.16
CA LEU A 126 -20.89 -0.39 -5.55
C LEU A 126 -21.43 1.03 -5.79
N ARG A 127 -22.24 1.22 -6.83
CA ARG A 127 -22.76 2.55 -7.24
C ARG A 127 -24.08 2.91 -6.59
N SER A 128 -24.87 1.91 -6.20
CA SER A 128 -26.15 2.04 -5.51
C SER A 128 -26.33 0.88 -4.55
N LEU A 129 -27.35 0.95 -3.69
CA LEU A 129 -27.65 -0.09 -2.69
C LEU A 129 -27.86 -1.48 -3.30
N HIS A 130 -28.36 -1.53 -4.53
CA HIS A 130 -28.72 -2.76 -5.23
C HIS A 130 -27.69 -3.14 -6.31
N ASP A 131 -26.67 -2.31 -6.54
CA ASP A 131 -25.66 -2.55 -7.58
C ASP A 131 -24.65 -3.62 -7.14
N ARG A 132 -24.87 -4.86 -7.60
CA ARG A 132 -23.98 -6.01 -7.37
C ARG A 132 -23.66 -6.21 -5.88
N ALA A 133 -24.66 -5.98 -5.03
CA ALA A 133 -24.56 -6.14 -3.59
C ALA A 133 -24.58 -7.61 -3.19
N TRP A 134 -24.00 -7.91 -2.03
CA TRP A 134 -24.19 -9.18 -1.32
C TRP A 134 -25.24 -9.00 -0.22
N PRO A 135 -26.13 -9.97 0.07
CA PRO A 135 -26.31 -11.26 -0.62
C PRO A 135 -26.70 -11.11 -2.09
N PHE A 136 -26.18 -12.00 -2.94
CA PHE A 136 -26.48 -11.96 -4.37
C PHE A 136 -27.93 -12.32 -4.64
N LYS A 137 -28.55 -11.65 -5.62
CA LYS A 137 -29.93 -11.95 -6.04
C LYS A 137 -30.07 -13.42 -6.45
N ASP A 138 -30.99 -14.12 -5.81
CA ASP A 138 -31.38 -15.50 -6.11
C ASP A 138 -32.89 -15.69 -5.83
N ARG A 139 -33.38 -16.93 -5.79
CA ARG A 139 -34.83 -17.19 -5.54
C ARG A 139 -35.27 -16.80 -4.11
N ASN A 140 -34.34 -16.73 -3.17
CA ASN A 140 -34.58 -16.46 -1.76
C ASN A 140 -34.17 -15.03 -1.35
N HIS A 141 -33.33 -14.37 -2.14
CA HIS A 141 -32.79 -13.04 -1.89
C HIS A 141 -33.21 -12.05 -2.99
N GLY A 142 -34.04 -11.07 -2.60
CA GLY A 142 -34.38 -9.92 -3.45
C GLY A 142 -33.22 -8.92 -3.59
N GLU A 143 -33.37 -7.94 -4.48
CA GLU A 143 -32.34 -6.91 -4.72
C GLU A 143 -32.06 -5.99 -3.52
N ASN A 144 -33.00 -5.95 -2.57
CA ASN A 144 -32.91 -5.23 -1.30
C ASN A 144 -32.45 -6.11 -0.12
N ALA A 145 -31.97 -7.33 -0.37
CA ALA A 145 -31.54 -8.23 0.71
C ALA A 145 -30.45 -7.60 1.60
N CYS A 146 -29.51 -6.85 1.01
CA CYS A 146 -28.44 -6.19 1.76
C CYS A 146 -28.99 -5.16 2.78
N GLU A 147 -29.88 -4.26 2.36
CA GLU A 147 -30.44 -3.23 3.25
C GLU A 147 -31.39 -3.82 4.31
N LEU A 148 -32.14 -4.87 3.97
CA LEU A 148 -33.08 -5.49 4.89
C LEU A 148 -32.38 -6.40 5.92
N GLN A 149 -31.35 -7.14 5.51
CA GLN A 149 -30.66 -8.08 6.39
C GLN A 149 -29.52 -7.45 7.18
N LEU A 150 -28.73 -6.55 6.55
CA LEU A 150 -27.56 -5.93 7.17
C LEU A 150 -27.84 -4.52 7.70
N GLY A 151 -28.92 -3.87 7.25
CA GLY A 151 -29.32 -2.54 7.70
C GLY A 151 -28.48 -1.39 7.15
N TYR A 152 -27.58 -1.64 6.19
CA TYR A 152 -26.75 -0.60 5.59
C TYR A 152 -27.53 0.20 4.55
N ARG A 153 -27.34 1.53 4.51
CA ARG A 153 -28.14 2.47 3.70
C ARG A 153 -27.30 3.41 2.82
N ARG A 154 -26.07 3.03 2.49
CA ARG A 154 -25.19 3.81 1.61
C ARG A 154 -24.46 2.94 0.61
N SER A 155 -24.08 3.51 -0.53
CA SER A 155 -23.25 2.82 -1.54
C SER A 155 -21.79 2.73 -1.13
N CYS A 156 -21.10 1.66 -1.55
CA CYS A 156 -19.69 1.41 -1.21
C CYS A 156 -18.68 2.24 -2.03
N SER A 157 -19.05 2.76 -3.20
CA SER A 157 -18.11 3.46 -4.10
C SER A 157 -17.39 4.65 -3.47
N ALA A 158 -18.11 5.51 -2.74
CA ALA A 158 -17.54 6.68 -2.08
C ALA A 158 -16.57 6.31 -0.93
N PRO A 159 -17.00 5.56 0.11
CA PRO A 159 -16.11 5.23 1.22
C PRO A 159 -14.96 4.31 0.82
N TRP A 160 -15.16 3.41 -0.14
CA TRP A 160 -14.09 2.54 -0.62
C TRP A 160 -13.00 3.34 -1.36
N ARG A 161 -13.40 4.33 -2.17
CA ARG A 161 -12.47 5.25 -2.84
C ARG A 161 -11.71 6.13 -1.85
N GLU A 162 -12.40 6.72 -0.89
CA GLU A 162 -11.79 7.56 0.14
C GLU A 162 -10.74 6.76 0.93
N HIS A 163 -11.06 5.53 1.33
CA HIS A 163 -10.12 4.66 2.01
C HIS A 163 -8.88 4.33 1.15
N GLN A 164 -9.08 4.12 -0.15
CA GLN A 164 -7.97 3.92 -1.09
C GLN A 164 -7.07 5.15 -1.18
N GLN A 165 -7.64 6.36 -1.28
CA GLN A 165 -6.88 7.62 -1.32
C GLN A 165 -6.08 7.84 -0.04
N LEU A 166 -6.70 7.62 1.13
CA LEU A 166 -6.01 7.73 2.42
C LEU A 166 -4.84 6.76 2.52
N THR A 167 -5.02 5.52 2.06
CA THR A 167 -3.95 4.51 2.04
C THR A 167 -2.81 4.93 1.12
N SER A 168 -3.13 5.40 -0.09
CA SER A 168 -2.13 5.92 -1.04
C SER A 168 -1.37 7.13 -0.49
N TRP A 169 -2.04 8.01 0.25
CA TRP A 169 -1.40 9.15 0.92
C TRP A 169 -0.39 8.71 1.97
N MET A 170 -0.77 7.73 2.79
CA MET A 170 0.13 7.19 3.81
C MET A 170 1.38 6.55 3.17
N VAL A 171 1.22 5.79 2.09
CA VAL A 171 2.34 5.19 1.35
C VAL A 171 3.24 6.26 0.75
N PHE A 172 2.65 7.26 0.06
CA PHE A 172 3.40 8.36 -0.53
C PHE A 172 4.19 9.14 0.51
N ALA A 173 3.55 9.56 1.60
CA ALA A 173 4.18 10.28 2.69
C ALA A 173 5.34 9.48 3.33
N ALA A 174 5.16 8.17 3.50
CA ALA A 174 6.20 7.29 4.03
C ALA A 174 7.42 7.24 3.10
N VAL A 175 7.21 7.06 1.80
CA VAL A 175 8.32 7.01 0.81
C VAL A 175 9.05 8.34 0.73
N VAL A 176 8.33 9.47 0.70
CA VAL A 176 8.92 10.81 0.70
C VAL A 176 9.76 11.05 1.96
N PHE A 177 9.24 10.66 3.13
CA PHE A 177 9.97 10.82 4.39
C PHE A 177 11.26 9.99 4.42
N VAL A 178 11.21 8.73 4.00
CA VAL A 178 12.39 7.85 3.93
C VAL A 178 13.42 8.41 2.94
N PHE A 179 12.96 8.89 1.78
CA PHE A 179 13.83 9.50 0.79
C PHE A 179 14.50 10.77 1.30
N ALA A 180 13.74 11.67 1.93
CA ALA A 180 14.27 12.90 2.53
C ALA A 180 15.28 12.61 3.65
N ALA A 181 14.99 11.63 4.51
CA ALA A 181 15.92 11.19 5.54
C ALA A 181 17.22 10.66 4.92
N LYS A 182 17.13 9.79 3.90
CA LYS A 182 18.30 9.28 3.18
C LYS A 182 19.14 10.42 2.60
N VAL A 183 18.53 11.36 1.89
CA VAL A 183 19.23 12.53 1.31
C VAL A 183 19.92 13.34 2.41
N GLY A 184 19.22 13.67 3.49
CA GLY A 184 19.79 14.40 4.63
C GLY A 184 21.00 13.69 5.26
N PHE A 185 20.92 12.38 5.46
CA PHE A 185 22.05 11.58 5.95
C PHE A 185 23.23 11.61 4.98
N THR A 186 23.01 11.42 3.67
CA THR A 186 24.09 11.46 2.67
C THR A 186 24.74 12.83 2.56
N SER A 187 23.97 13.92 2.64
CA SER A 187 24.48 15.29 2.61
C SER A 187 25.31 15.63 3.84
N CYS A 188 24.98 15.09 5.01
CA CYS A 188 25.74 15.31 6.24
C CYS A 188 27.08 14.55 6.28
N GLN A 189 27.24 13.50 5.45
CA GLN A 189 28.44 12.68 5.39
C GLN A 189 29.46 13.14 4.34
N LEU A 190 29.11 14.10 3.48
CA LEU A 190 30.06 14.75 2.56
C LEU A 190 30.95 15.72 3.36
N PRO A 191 32.28 15.52 3.40
CA PRO A 191 33.17 16.53 3.96
C PRO A 191 33.13 17.77 3.06
N GLN A 192 32.91 18.93 3.66
CA GLN A 192 33.24 20.23 3.05
C GLN A 192 34.75 20.35 2.89
#